data_AF-A0A0W0SLF6-F1
#
_entry.id   AF-A0A0W0SLF6-F1
#
_cell.length_a   1.000
_cell.length_b   1.000
_cell.length_c   1.000
_cell.angle_alpha   90.00
_cell.angle_beta   90.00
_cell.angle_gamma   90.00
#
_symmetry.space_group_name_H-M   'P 1'
#
loop_
_entity.id
_entity.type
_entity.pdbx_description
1 polymer ?
#
loop_
_entity_poly.entity_id
_entity_poly.type
_entity_poly.pdbx_seq_one_letter_code
_entity_poly.pdbx_strand_id
1 'polypeptide(L)'
;MDTIISKIKVRSAIVVRHVMQSTTACLLAMTKGNLSVLTLYHWKIAIGTGLGTGLISLLASYGDLIKFQASRYGAATIAFIGTTIADYISHGATASGKESLVTGIGAALLCLFVSLTPLDKYLSALTEKKK
;
A
#
# COMPACT_ATOMS: atom_id res chain seq x y z
N MET A 1 -23.20 -16.92 -6.76
CA MET A 1 -21.83 -17.15 -6.24
C MET A 1 -20.84 -16.15 -6.82
N ASP A 2 -20.97 -15.84 -8.12
CA ASP A 2 -20.01 -15.03 -8.89
C ASP A 2 -19.84 -13.59 -8.40
N THR A 3 -20.91 -12.97 -7.89
CA THR A 3 -20.88 -11.59 -7.37
C THR A 3 -20.12 -11.44 -6.06
N ILE A 4 -20.10 -12.47 -5.22
CA ILE A 4 -19.35 -12.45 -3.94
C ILE A 4 -17.86 -12.67 -4.24
N ILE A 5 -17.57 -13.65 -5.10
CA ILE A 5 -16.21 -13.98 -5.53
C ILE A 5 -15.57 -12.80 -6.26
N SER A 6 -16.31 -12.09 -7.13
CA SER A 6 -15.79 -10.90 -7.81
C SER A 6 -15.48 -9.76 -6.85
N LYS A 7 -16.34 -9.49 -5.86
CA LYS A 7 -16.10 -8.47 -4.82
C LYS A 7 -14.84 -8.79 -4.01
N ILE A 8 -14.65 -10.05 -3.64
CA ILE A 8 -13.44 -10.49 -2.91
C ILE A 8 -12.21 -10.27 -3.78
N LYS A 9 -12.24 -10.69 -5.06
CA LYS A 9 -11.10 -10.50 -5.99
C LYS A 9 -10.67 -9.03 -6.10
N VAL A 10 -11.61 -8.10 -6.28
CA VAL A 10 -11.31 -6.67 -6.39
C VAL A 10 -10.69 -6.13 -5.11
N ARG A 11 -11.30 -6.43 -3.96
CA ARG A 11 -10.78 -5.96 -2.66
C ARG A 11 -9.40 -6.54 -2.36
N SER A 12 -9.21 -7.84 -2.59
CA SER A 12 -7.92 -8.49 -2.42
C SER A 12 -6.85 -7.87 -3.33
N ALA A 13 -7.18 -7.56 -4.59
CA ALA A 13 -6.24 -6.92 -5.50
C ALA A 13 -5.82 -5.52 -5.02
N ILE A 14 -6.77 -4.71 -4.54
CA ILE A 14 -6.50 -3.38 -3.97
C ILE A 14 -5.62 -3.52 -2.72
N VAL A 15 -5.96 -4.43 -1.80
CA VAL A 15 -5.19 -4.64 -0.56
C VAL A 15 -3.77 -5.11 -0.87
N VAL A 16 -3.60 -6.11 -1.74
CA VAL A 16 -2.28 -6.63 -2.11
C VAL A 16 -1.41 -5.54 -2.72
N ARG A 17 -1.98 -4.68 -3.59
CA ARG A 17 -1.26 -3.52 -4.14
C ARG A 17 -0.68 -2.65 -3.01
N HIS A 18 -1.51 -2.25 -2.05
CA HIS A 18 -1.08 -1.38 -0.95
C HIS A 18 -0.08 -2.05 -0.01
N VAL A 19 -0.28 -3.34 0.29
CA VAL A 19 0.67 -4.13 1.09
C VAL A 19 2.05 -4.15 0.43
N MET A 20 2.12 -4.44 -0.86
CA MET A 20 3.40 -4.55 -1.58
C MET A 20 4.11 -3.21 -1.71
N GLN A 21 3.38 -2.14 -2.05
CA GLN A 21 3.94 -0.80 -2.19
C GLN A 21 4.48 -0.27 -0.85
N SER A 22 3.71 -0.43 0.21
CA SER A 22 4.08 0.01 1.56
C SER A 22 5.26 -0.79 2.13
N THR A 23 5.24 -2.12 1.97
CA THR A 23 6.37 -2.99 2.36
C THR A 23 7.65 -2.59 1.63
N THR A 24 7.58 -2.39 0.31
CA THR A 24 8.75 -2.02 -0.50
C THR A 24 9.29 -0.65 -0.10
N ALA A 25 8.41 0.34 0.08
CA ALA A 25 8.82 1.67 0.51
C ALA A 25 9.52 1.66 1.89
N CYS A 26 8.94 0.95 2.87
CA CYS A 26 9.51 0.81 4.20
C CYS A 26 10.90 0.14 4.15
N LEU A 27 11.03 -0.95 3.39
CA LEU A 27 12.29 -1.67 3.24
C LEU A 27 13.40 -0.79 2.63
N LEU A 28 13.07 -0.02 1.60
CA LEU A 28 14.00 0.93 0.97
C LEU A 28 14.37 2.09 1.90
N ALA A 29 13.40 2.62 2.65
CA ALA A 29 13.62 3.70 3.60
C ALA A 29 14.54 3.27 4.75
N MET A 30 14.26 2.12 5.38
CA MET A 30 15.07 1.59 6.48
C MET A 30 16.50 1.26 6.04
N THR A 31 16.68 0.70 4.85
CA THR A 31 18.00 0.35 4.30
C THR A 31 18.72 1.52 3.63
N LYS A 32 18.07 2.69 3.53
CA LYS A 32 18.55 3.87 2.79
C LYS A 32 18.97 3.51 1.36
N GLY A 33 18.29 2.55 0.74
CA GLY A 33 18.57 2.04 -0.59
C GLY A 33 19.68 0.97 -0.70
N ASN A 34 20.36 0.62 0.39
CA ASN A 34 21.38 -0.43 0.39
C ASN A 34 20.79 -1.79 0.78
N LEU A 35 20.41 -2.60 -0.20
CA LEU A 35 19.81 -3.92 0.06
C LEU A 35 20.77 -4.95 0.67
N SER A 36 22.08 -4.71 0.67
CA SER A 36 23.05 -5.63 1.27
C SER A 36 23.01 -5.64 2.80
N VAL A 37 22.43 -4.61 3.43
CA VAL A 37 22.26 -4.55 4.90
C VAL A 37 20.90 -5.09 5.35
N LEU A 38 20.14 -5.68 4.44
CA LEU A 38 18.81 -6.18 4.73
C LEU A 38 18.86 -7.37 5.69
N THR A 39 18.00 -7.36 6.70
CA THR A 39 17.94 -8.41 7.73
C THR A 39 16.50 -8.87 7.94
N LEU A 40 16.31 -9.98 8.65
CA LEU A 40 14.97 -10.43 9.04
C LEU A 40 14.22 -9.42 9.90
N TYR A 41 14.93 -8.57 10.65
CA TYR A 41 14.33 -7.49 11.42
C TYR A 41 13.70 -6.43 10.51
N HIS A 42 14.40 -6.03 9.44
CA HIS A 42 13.86 -5.12 8.43
C HIS A 42 12.60 -5.69 7.76
N TRP A 43 12.62 -6.98 7.41
CA TRP A 43 11.45 -7.65 6.84
C TRP A 43 10.26 -7.67 7.79
N LYS A 44 10.48 -7.96 9.08
CA LYS A 44 9.41 -7.99 10.09
C LYS A 44 8.68 -6.65 10.17
N ILE A 45 9.43 -5.54 10.22
CA ILE A 45 8.86 -4.19 10.30
C ILE A 45 8.18 -3.80 8.99
N ALA A 46 8.83 -4.05 7.85
CA ALA A 46 8.28 -3.70 6.55
C ALA A 46 6.99 -4.46 6.25
N ILE A 47 6.92 -5.76 6.57
CA ILE A 47 5.69 -6.56 6.42
C ILE A 47 4.61 -6.06 7.37
N GLY A 48 4.94 -5.74 8.63
CA GLY A 48 3.99 -5.15 9.58
C GLY A 48 3.38 -3.84 9.06
N THR A 49 4.23 -2.96 8.52
CA THR A 49 3.84 -1.71 7.87
C THR A 49 2.94 -1.96 6.66
N GLY A 50 3.33 -2.90 5.80
CA GLY A 50 2.55 -3.32 4.63
C GLY A 50 1.16 -3.83 5.00
N LEU A 51 1.08 -4.75 5.96
CA LEU A 51 -0.20 -5.30 6.44
C LEU A 51 -1.07 -4.24 7.10
N GLY A 52 -0.48 -3.32 7.88
CA GLY A 52 -1.20 -2.18 8.45
C GLY A 52 -1.82 -1.28 7.38
N THR A 53 -1.05 -0.92 6.35
CA THR A 53 -1.59 -0.16 5.20
C THR A 53 -2.65 -0.96 4.45
N GLY A 54 -2.44 -2.26 4.25
CA GLY A 54 -3.42 -3.17 3.63
C GLY A 54 -4.74 -3.21 4.38
N LEU A 55 -4.70 -3.23 5.72
CA LEU A 55 -5.89 -3.18 6.56
C LEU A 55 -6.63 -1.83 6.42
N ILE A 56 -5.90 -0.71 6.43
CA ILE A 56 -6.49 0.63 6.21
C ILE A 56 -7.18 0.68 4.84
N SER A 57 -6.50 0.18 3.80
CA SER A 57 -7.05 0.09 2.44
C SER A 57 -8.29 -0.81 2.38
N LEU A 58 -8.27 -1.96 3.05
CA LEU A 58 -9.38 -2.88 3.14
C LEU A 58 -10.59 -2.20 3.78
N LEU A 59 -10.42 -1.53 4.92
CA LEU A 59 -11.47 -0.77 5.60
C LEU A 59 -12.04 0.32 4.69
N ALA A 60 -11.18 1.07 4.01
CA ALA A 60 -11.60 2.06 3.02
C ALA A 60 -12.33 1.43 1.81
N SER A 61 -12.15 0.14 1.52
CA SER A 61 -12.82 -0.53 0.39
C SER A 61 -14.28 -0.91 0.66
N TYR A 62 -14.76 -0.82 1.90
CA TYR A 62 -16.15 -1.16 2.25
C TYR A 62 -17.16 -0.04 1.96
N GLY A 63 -16.71 1.21 1.82
CA GLY A 63 -17.55 2.36 1.45
C GLY A 63 -17.35 2.86 0.00
N ASP A 64 -17.75 4.10 -0.27
CA ASP A 64 -17.52 4.77 -1.57
C ASP A 64 -16.05 5.06 -1.88
N LEU A 65 -15.19 4.98 -0.86
CA LEU A 65 -13.74 5.11 -0.97
C LEU A 65 -13.09 4.03 -1.87
N ILE A 66 -13.80 2.97 -2.23
CA ILE A 66 -13.35 2.03 -3.26
C ILE A 66 -13.18 2.70 -4.63
N LYS A 67 -14.04 3.67 -4.98
CA LYS A 67 -13.92 4.44 -6.24
C LYS A 67 -12.71 5.37 -6.18
N PHE A 68 -12.46 5.94 -5.01
CA PHE A 68 -11.28 6.77 -4.76
C PHE A 68 -9.99 5.96 -4.93
N GLN A 69 -9.93 4.76 -4.34
CA GLN A 69 -8.81 3.82 -4.48
C GLN A 69 -8.62 3.27 -5.90
N ALA A 70 -9.65 3.32 -6.75
CA ALA A 70 -9.54 2.93 -8.15
C ALA A 70 -8.83 3.99 -9.01
N SER A 71 -8.85 5.26 -8.56
CA SER A 71 -8.12 6.33 -9.24
C SER A 71 -6.63 6.30 -8.87
N ARG A 72 -5.76 6.63 -9.84
CA ARG A 72 -4.30 6.68 -9.61
C ARG A 72 -3.91 7.57 -8.42
N TYR A 73 -4.57 8.72 -8.29
CA TYR A 73 -4.28 9.69 -7.23
C TYR A 73 -4.88 9.26 -5.90
N GLY A 74 -6.11 8.73 -5.88
CA GLY A 74 -6.70 8.27 -4.63
C GLY A 74 -6.01 7.04 -4.07
N ALA A 75 -5.52 6.14 -4.93
CA ALA A 75 -4.63 5.07 -4.51
C ALA A 75 -3.31 5.61 -3.94
N ALA A 76 -2.66 6.56 -4.62
CA ALA A 76 -1.43 7.16 -4.11
C ALA A 76 -1.64 7.86 -2.75
N THR A 77 -2.80 8.52 -2.55
CA THR A 77 -3.17 9.13 -1.26
C THR A 77 -3.36 8.09 -0.16
N ILE A 78 -4.05 6.98 -0.44
CA ILE A 78 -4.22 5.90 0.54
C ILE A 78 -2.87 5.23 0.86
N ALA A 79 -2.00 5.06 -0.14
CA ALA A 79 -0.64 4.59 0.08
C ALA A 79 0.13 5.58 0.97
N PHE A 80 0.10 6.88 0.68
CA PHE A 80 0.77 7.92 1.50
C PHE A 80 0.32 7.88 2.97
N ILE A 81 -0.98 8.06 3.20
CA ILE A 81 -1.54 8.19 4.55
C ILE A 81 -1.43 6.85 5.29
N GLY A 82 -1.84 5.76 4.64
CA GLY A 82 -1.85 4.44 5.25
C GLY A 82 -0.46 3.92 5.57
N THR A 83 0.55 4.20 4.73
CA THR A 83 1.95 3.85 5.02
C THR A 83 2.52 4.72 6.13
N THR A 84 2.29 6.04 6.11
CA THR A 84 2.81 6.93 7.16
C THR A 84 2.30 6.50 8.55
N ILE A 85 1.01 6.19 8.67
CA ILE A 85 0.40 5.73 9.92
C ILE A 85 0.94 4.35 10.31
N ALA A 86 0.94 3.38 9.38
CA ALA A 86 1.36 2.02 9.68
C ALA A 86 2.86 1.93 10.03
N ASP A 87 3.70 2.72 9.37
CA ASP A 87 5.14 2.78 9.62
C ASP A 87 5.45 3.37 11.00
N TYR A 88 4.76 4.46 11.36
CA TYR A 88 4.89 5.09 12.67
C TYR A 88 4.48 4.12 13.80
N ILE A 89 3.37 3.40 13.62
CA ILE A 89 2.92 2.40 14.60
C ILE A 89 3.91 1.23 14.68
N SER A 90 4.42 0.75 13.53
CA SER A 90 5.31 -0.41 13.47
C SER A 90 6.68 -0.15 14.11
N HIS A 91 7.17 1.09 14.04
CA HIS A 91 8.43 1.50 14.68
C HIS A 91 8.28 1.94 16.15
N GLY A 92 7.06 2.14 16.64
CA GLY A 92 6.76 2.40 18.05
C GLY A 92 7.60 3.53 18.67
N ALA A 93 8.28 3.27 19.78
CA ALA A 93 9.05 4.27 20.52
C ALA A 93 10.27 4.86 19.76
N THR A 94 10.73 4.19 18.70
CA THR A 94 11.81 4.66 17.82
C THR A 94 11.30 5.38 16.58
N ALA A 95 9.98 5.54 16.42
CA ALA A 95 9.39 6.15 15.24
C ALA A 95 9.66 7.65 15.19
N SER A 96 10.45 8.09 14.21
CA SER A 96 10.53 9.50 13.84
C SER A 96 9.38 9.81 12.88
N GLY A 97 8.51 10.76 13.23
CA GLY A 97 7.42 11.18 12.35
C GLY A 97 7.88 11.70 10.98
N LYS A 98 9.14 12.14 10.87
CA LYS A 98 9.75 12.53 9.59
C LYS A 98 10.08 11.32 8.72
N GLU A 99 10.59 10.25 9.33
CA GLU A 99 10.95 9.02 8.60
C GLU A 99 9.70 8.32 8.08
N SER A 100 8.66 8.22 8.91
CA SER A 100 7.39 7.63 8.49
C SER A 100 6.73 8.41 7.36
N LEU A 101 6.83 9.75 7.37
CA LEU A 101 6.33 10.60 6.29
C LEU A 101 7.11 10.39 5.00
N VAL A 102 8.44 10.28 5.06
CA VAL A 102 9.29 9.96 3.89
C VAL A 102 8.95 8.58 3.34
N THR A 103 8.75 7.59 4.20
CA THR A 103 8.30 6.24 3.80
C THR A 103 6.93 6.31 3.11
N GLY A 104 6.00 7.12 3.64
CA GLY A 104 4.71 7.39 3.00
C GLY A 104 4.84 8.01 1.62
N ILE A 105 5.71 9.02 1.45
CA ILE A 105 5.99 9.63 0.13
C ILE A 105 6.54 8.57 -0.82
N GLY A 106 7.48 7.73 -0.35
CA GLY A 106 8.02 6.62 -1.13
C GLY A 106 6.93 5.65 -1.61
N ALA A 107 6.01 5.26 -0.73
CA ALA A 107 4.90 4.39 -1.09
C ALA A 107 3.94 5.04 -2.10
N ALA A 108 3.64 6.33 -1.95
CA ALA A 108 2.83 7.08 -2.89
C ALA A 108 3.48 7.17 -4.28
N LEU A 109 4.79 7.43 -4.33
CA LEU A 109 5.55 7.45 -5.58
C LEU A 109 5.60 6.07 -6.24
N LEU A 110 5.88 5.01 -5.48
CA LEU A 110 5.78 3.63 -5.99
C LEU A 110 4.38 3.34 -6.53
N CYS A 111 3.35 3.86 -5.86
CA CYS A 111 1.97 3.73 -6.32
C CYS A 111 1.72 4.41 -7.67
N LEU A 112 2.25 5.61 -7.86
CA LEU A 112 2.18 6.34 -9.13
C LEU A 112 3.02 5.69 -10.22
N PHE A 113 4.22 5.20 -9.92
CA PHE A 113 5.04 4.47 -10.88
C PHE A 113 4.36 3.20 -11.36
N VAL A 114 3.77 2.42 -10.44
CA VAL A 114 2.96 1.25 -10.80
C VAL A 114 1.76 1.65 -11.66
N SER A 115 1.17 2.84 -11.44
CA SER A 115 0.07 3.35 -12.26
C SER A 115 0.44 3.56 -13.74
N LEU A 116 1.73 3.75 -14.04
CA LEU A 116 2.22 3.88 -15.42
C LEU A 116 2.42 2.51 -16.10
N THR A 117 2.34 1.41 -15.35
CA THR A 117 2.56 0.06 -15.89
C THR A 117 1.25 -0.59 -16.38
N PRO A 118 1.32 -1.62 -17.24
CA PRO A 118 0.14 -2.39 -17.65
C PRO A 118 -0.63 -3.03 -16.48
N LEU A 119 0.01 -3.20 -15.33
CA LEU A 119 -0.62 -3.74 -14.12
C LEU A 119 -1.77 -2.86 -13.61
N ASP A 120 -1.63 -1.54 -13.71
CA ASP A 120 -2.68 -0.60 -13.29
C ASP A 120 -3.91 -0.75 -14.17
N LYS A 121 -3.72 -0.86 -15.50
CA LYS A 121 -4.82 -1.13 -16.44
C LYS A 121 -5.56 -2.42 -16.10
N TYR A 122 -4.85 -3.46 -15.68
CA TYR A 122 -5.46 -4.73 -15.25
C TYR A 122 -6.25 -4.56 -13.96
N LEU A 123 -5.70 -3.85 -12.97
CA LEU A 123 -6.39 -3.54 -11.71
C LEU A 123 -7.62 -2.64 -11.93
N SER A 124 -7.52 -1.64 -12.80
CA SER A 124 -8.63 -0.78 -13.20
C SER A 124 -9.71 -1.57 -13.92
N ALA A 125 -9.36 -2.46 -14.85
CA ALA A 125 -10.32 -3.32 -15.54
C ALA A 125 -11.05 -4.27 -14.58
N LEU A 126 -10.35 -4.85 -13.60
CA LEU A 126 -10.97 -5.65 -12.54
C LEU A 126 -11.95 -4.82 -11.70
N THR A 127 -11.63 -3.54 -11.48
CA THR A 127 -12.45 -2.63 -10.69
C THR A 127 -13.65 -2.08 -11.47
N GLU A 128 -13.52 -1.84 -12.79
CA GLU A 128 -14.60 -1.44 -13.69
C GLU A 128 -15.58 -2.56 -13.99
N LYS A 129 -15.15 -3.84 -14.02
CA LYS A 129 -16.05 -5.00 -14.18
C LYS A 129 -17.08 -5.16 -13.05
N LYS A 130 -16.99 -4.32 -12.03
CA LYS A 130 -17.94 -4.16 -10.91
C LYS A 130 -19.09 -3.18 -11.25
N LYS A 131 -18.94 -2.35 -12.29
CA LYS A 131 -19.96 -1.42 -12.77
C LYS A 131 -21.03 -2.19 -13.55
#